data_AF-A0A9P5Q659-F1
#
_entry.id   AF-A0A9P5Q659-F1
#
_cell.length_a   1.000
_cell.length_b   1.000
_cell.length_c   1.000
_cell.angle_alpha   90.00
_cell.angle_beta   90.00
_cell.angle_gamma   90.00
#
_symmetry.space_group_name_H-M   'P 1'
#
loop_
_entity.id
_entity.type
_entity.pdbx_description
1 polymer ?
#
loop_
_entity_poly.entity_id
_entity_poly.type
_entity_poly.pdbx_seq_one_letter_code
_entity_poly.pdbx_strand_id
1 'polypeptide(L)'
;DAAEGGGGSSSRRDGDGDDGDVGNRTGPGRENKSREGKKARQGQNKNRRFGKVRDELDICFKIAAGTICEFGAERKYNHNVSTYLAEKPPDLRVPSIGELVDGEADSTPLRCPVFDEFRECKYGLSDGISPPTFGKLLRKTEAKLCHLLSTKELNYISAETQKLLRTKRYPFLVTGSYIRELQETDKREQEKELERKRLKEEKEKELLEGPDNVVVMQGPDQNVNEEDSSHRELQ
;
A
#
# COMPACT_ATOMS: atom_id res chain seq x y z
N ASP A 1 -5.82 17.86 -14.92
CA ASP A 1 -5.92 18.35 -13.54
C ASP A 1 -5.10 17.44 -12.64
N ALA A 2 -4.32 18.04 -11.74
CA ALA A 2 -2.90 17.72 -11.59
C ALA A 2 -2.53 16.88 -10.35
N ALA A 3 -1.91 15.72 -10.58
CA ALA A 3 -0.71 15.31 -9.83
C ALA A 3 0.48 15.65 -10.74
N GLU A 4 1.34 16.51 -10.22
CA GLU A 4 2.46 17.18 -10.89
C GLU A 4 3.53 16.17 -11.30
N GLY A 5 3.28 15.49 -12.42
CA GLY A 5 4.36 14.97 -13.23
C GLY A 5 5.15 16.16 -13.74
N GLY A 6 6.35 16.36 -13.20
CA GLY A 6 7.32 17.31 -13.73
C GLY A 6 7.52 17.06 -15.22
N GLY A 7 6.77 17.81 -16.03
CA GLY A 7 6.99 17.92 -17.46
C GLY A 7 8.32 18.60 -17.63
N GLY A 8 9.38 17.80 -17.73
CA GLY A 8 10.67 18.28 -18.18
C GLY A 8 10.48 18.84 -19.57
N SER A 9 10.26 20.16 -19.65
CA SER A 9 10.38 20.92 -20.88
C SER A 9 11.81 20.74 -21.36
N SER A 10 12.01 19.84 -22.31
CA SER A 10 13.22 19.79 -23.10
C SER A 10 13.23 21.02 -24.02
N SER A 11 13.45 22.20 -23.43
CA SER A 11 13.95 23.35 -24.18
C SER A 11 15.40 23.04 -24.49
N ARG A 12 15.64 22.54 -25.70
CA ARG A 12 16.95 22.59 -26.33
C ARG A 12 17.35 24.07 -26.41
N ARG A 13 18.18 24.51 -25.47
CA ARG A 13 19.06 25.65 -25.68
C ARG A 13 20.43 25.05 -25.87
N ASP A 14 20.76 24.77 -27.13
CA ASP A 14 22.13 24.74 -27.60
C ASP A 14 22.72 26.12 -27.30
N GLY A 15 23.56 26.18 -26.28
CA GLY A 15 24.26 27.36 -25.82
C GLY A 15 25.67 26.94 -25.47
N ASP A 16 26.51 26.88 -26.50
CA ASP A 16 27.96 26.97 -26.40
C ASP A 16 28.33 28.12 -25.46
N GLY A 17 29.07 27.80 -24.41
CA GLY A 17 29.41 28.71 -23.32
C GLY A 17 30.42 28.06 -22.39
N ASP A 18 31.62 27.88 -22.95
CA ASP A 18 32.89 27.75 -22.24
C ASP A 18 33.02 28.88 -21.20
N ASP A 19 33.04 28.54 -19.91
CA ASP A 19 33.81 29.27 -18.90
C ASP A 19 33.85 28.48 -17.59
N GLY A 20 35.05 28.35 -17.03
CA GLY A 20 35.36 27.49 -15.90
C GLY A 20 34.78 27.99 -14.58
N ASP A 21 34.19 27.07 -13.82
CA ASP A 21 34.06 27.23 -12.37
C ASP A 21 34.26 25.89 -11.66
N VAL A 22 35.34 25.84 -10.90
CA VAL A 22 35.77 24.71 -10.07
C VAL A 22 34.97 24.74 -8.77
N GLY A 23 33.67 24.49 -8.89
CA GLY A 23 32.72 24.48 -7.78
C GLY A 23 32.46 23.07 -7.25
N ASN A 24 33.23 22.69 -6.22
CA ASN A 24 33.08 21.53 -5.35
C ASN A 24 31.60 21.21 -5.01
N ARG A 25 30.96 20.31 -5.77
CA ARG A 25 29.64 19.72 -5.47
C ARG A 25 29.78 18.23 -5.18
N THR A 26 30.18 17.91 -3.96
CA THR A 26 30.05 16.58 -3.36
C THR A 26 28.58 16.27 -3.11
N GLY A 27 27.83 15.99 -4.19
CA GLY A 27 26.53 15.33 -4.16
C GLY A 27 26.66 13.98 -4.87
N PRO A 28 25.93 12.92 -4.45
CA PRO A 28 26.09 11.60 -5.03
C PRO A 28 25.79 11.66 -6.53
N GLY A 29 26.80 11.30 -7.33
CA GLY A 29 26.89 11.56 -8.75
C GLY A 29 25.64 11.18 -9.53
N ARG A 30 25.09 12.16 -10.25
CA ARG A 30 24.22 11.90 -11.40
C ARG A 30 25.11 11.47 -12.56
N GLU A 31 25.67 10.28 -12.44
CA GLU A 31 26.30 9.59 -13.57
C GLU A 31 25.23 9.42 -14.65
N ASN A 32 25.50 9.89 -15.86
CA ASN A 32 24.62 9.78 -17.01
C ASN A 32 24.55 8.31 -17.45
N LYS A 33 23.77 7.51 -16.72
CA LYS A 33 23.60 6.08 -17.00
C LYS A 33 23.08 5.90 -18.42
N SER A 34 23.68 4.94 -19.12
CA SER A 34 23.31 4.56 -20.47
C SER A 34 21.80 4.29 -20.57
N ARG A 35 21.23 4.51 -21.76
CA ARG A 35 19.81 4.26 -22.05
C ARG A 35 19.38 2.84 -21.66
N GLU A 36 20.33 1.90 -21.67
CA GLU A 36 20.18 0.51 -21.28
C GLU A 36 20.06 0.34 -19.75
N GLY A 37 20.93 0.99 -18.96
CA GLY A 37 20.82 0.98 -17.49
C GLY A 37 19.54 1.65 -16.97
N LYS A 38 19.01 2.64 -17.70
CA LYS A 38 17.71 3.26 -17.40
C LYS A 38 16.54 2.32 -17.67
N LYS A 39 16.61 1.50 -18.73
CA LYS A 39 15.58 0.52 -19.05
C LYS A 39 15.54 -0.63 -18.04
N ALA A 40 16.70 -1.11 -17.59
CA ALA A 40 16.84 -2.19 -16.59
C ALA A 40 16.30 -1.78 -15.20
N ARG A 41 16.35 -0.49 -14.86
CA ARG A 41 15.82 0.06 -13.60
C ARG A 41 14.35 0.46 -13.64
N GLN A 42 13.76 0.61 -14.82
CA GLN A 42 12.35 0.94 -14.91
C GLN A 42 11.57 -0.35 -14.60
N GLY A 43 10.94 -0.37 -13.43
CA GLY A 43 10.36 -1.57 -12.84
C GLY A 43 9.26 -2.25 -13.66
N GLN A 44 8.80 -3.37 -13.13
CA GLN A 44 7.82 -4.32 -13.66
C GLN A 44 6.48 -3.71 -14.16
N ASN A 45 6.22 -2.43 -13.89
CA ASN A 45 4.97 -1.76 -14.21
C ASN A 45 4.89 -1.17 -15.63
N LYS A 46 5.96 -1.27 -16.44
CA LYS A 46 6.00 -0.70 -17.80
C LYS A 46 5.09 -1.35 -18.83
N ASN A 47 4.81 -2.65 -18.67
CA ASN A 47 3.94 -3.38 -19.61
C ASN A 47 2.49 -3.42 -19.15
N ARG A 48 2.13 -2.76 -18.04
CA ARG A 48 0.71 -2.60 -17.70
C ARG A 48 0.09 -1.59 -18.65
N ARG A 49 -0.67 -2.11 -19.62
CA ARG A 49 -1.58 -1.30 -20.43
C ARG A 49 -2.78 -0.96 -19.56
N PHE A 50 -2.74 0.20 -18.92
CA PHE A 50 -3.95 0.77 -18.32
C PHE A 50 -4.86 1.20 -19.48
N GLY A 51 -5.75 0.29 -19.89
CA GLY A 51 -6.82 0.62 -20.82
C GLY A 51 -7.66 1.72 -20.19
N LYS A 52 -7.75 2.87 -20.85
CA LYS A 52 -8.66 3.92 -20.40
C LYS A 52 -10.07 3.47 -20.76
N VAL A 53 -10.78 2.88 -19.81
CA VAL A 53 -12.22 2.67 -19.91
C VAL A 53 -12.85 4.05 -20.05
N ARG A 54 -13.64 4.24 -21.10
CA ARG A 54 -14.44 5.45 -21.28
C ARG A 54 -15.90 5.09 -21.10
N ASP A 55 -16.61 5.97 -20.44
CA ASP A 55 -18.06 5.88 -20.35
C ASP A 55 -18.67 6.11 -21.73
N GLU A 56 -19.89 5.61 -21.94
CA GLU A 56 -20.63 5.79 -23.19
C GLU A 56 -21.02 7.26 -23.39
N LEU A 57 -21.31 7.96 -22.29
CA LEU A 57 -21.57 9.41 -22.26
C LEU A 57 -20.49 10.16 -21.48
N ASP A 58 -19.71 11.01 -22.15
CA ASP A 58 -18.84 11.97 -21.47
C ASP A 58 -19.59 13.29 -21.20
N ILE A 59 -19.66 13.71 -19.93
CA ILE A 59 -20.18 15.02 -19.53
C ILE A 59 -19.16 16.13 -19.80
N CYS A 60 -19.62 17.33 -20.16
CA CYS A 60 -18.71 18.43 -20.41
C CYS A 60 -18.04 18.91 -19.11
N PHE A 61 -16.70 19.08 -19.15
CA PHE A 61 -15.91 19.47 -17.98
C PHE A 61 -16.36 20.79 -17.34
N LYS A 62 -16.82 21.78 -18.14
CA LYS A 62 -17.31 23.06 -17.58
C LYS A 62 -18.58 22.84 -16.74
N ILE A 63 -19.53 22.05 -17.24
CA ILE A 63 -20.77 21.71 -16.52
C ILE A 63 -20.48 20.84 -15.30
N ALA A 64 -19.58 19.85 -15.43
CA ALA A 64 -19.15 19.01 -14.30
C ALA A 64 -18.49 19.82 -13.17
N ALA A 65 -17.79 20.90 -13.52
CA ALA A 65 -17.21 21.86 -12.57
C ALA A 65 -18.22 22.90 -12.04
N GLY A 66 -19.49 22.83 -12.44
CA GLY A 66 -20.53 23.79 -12.04
C GLY A 66 -20.42 25.16 -12.71
N THR A 67 -19.69 25.28 -13.82
CA THR A 67 -19.56 26.51 -14.61
C THR A 67 -20.43 26.49 -15.86
N ILE A 68 -20.88 27.66 -16.30
CA ILE A 68 -21.68 27.79 -17.52
C ILE A 68 -20.80 27.49 -18.74
N CYS A 69 -21.27 26.61 -19.62
CA CYS A 69 -20.56 26.30 -20.85
C CYS A 69 -20.87 27.33 -21.95
N GLU A 70 -19.84 28.00 -22.46
CA GLU A 70 -19.96 28.99 -23.55
C GLU A 70 -20.48 28.40 -24.88
N PHE A 71 -20.24 27.11 -25.12
CA PHE A 71 -20.63 26.44 -26.37
C PHE A 71 -22.11 26.02 -26.44
N GLY A 72 -22.91 26.33 -25.41
CA GLY A 72 -24.36 26.06 -25.41
C GLY A 72 -24.71 24.60 -25.74
N ALA A 73 -25.72 24.36 -26.56
CA ALA A 73 -26.14 22.99 -26.93
C ALA A 73 -25.28 22.32 -28.01
N GLU A 74 -24.35 23.05 -28.66
CA GLU A 74 -23.58 22.55 -29.81
C GLU A 74 -22.31 21.78 -29.40
N ARG A 75 -22.11 21.57 -28.09
CA ARG A 75 -20.91 20.91 -27.59
C ARG A 75 -20.95 19.40 -27.86
N LYS A 76 -19.80 18.83 -28.22
CA LYS A 76 -19.57 17.38 -28.36
C LYS A 76 -19.94 16.55 -27.12
N TYR A 77 -19.95 17.17 -25.93
CA TYR A 77 -20.14 16.50 -24.65
C TYR A 77 -21.50 16.84 -24.06
N ASN A 78 -22.10 15.90 -23.34
CA ASN A 78 -23.44 16.08 -22.78
C ASN A 78 -23.46 17.20 -21.71
N HIS A 79 -24.50 18.02 -21.71
CA HIS A 79 -24.75 19.07 -20.71
C HIS A 79 -25.83 18.69 -19.71
N ASN A 80 -26.56 17.61 -19.97
CA ASN A 80 -27.60 17.10 -19.09
C ASN A 80 -26.97 16.19 -18.03
N VAL A 81 -26.89 16.75 -16.83
CA VAL A 81 -26.34 16.11 -15.64
C VAL A 81 -27.19 14.91 -15.20
N SER A 82 -28.53 14.99 -15.29
CA SER A 82 -29.40 13.93 -14.80
C SER A 82 -29.31 12.68 -15.68
N THR A 83 -29.16 12.85 -16.99
CA THR A 83 -28.94 11.71 -17.91
C THR A 83 -27.61 11.03 -17.65
N TYR A 84 -26.55 11.79 -17.40
CA TYR A 84 -25.23 11.22 -17.10
C TYR A 84 -25.24 10.42 -15.78
N LEU A 85 -25.90 10.95 -14.74
CA LEU A 85 -26.01 10.26 -13.45
C LEU A 85 -26.92 9.02 -13.47
N ALA A 86 -27.95 9.01 -14.31
CA ALA A 86 -28.85 7.87 -14.42
C ALA A 86 -28.18 6.67 -15.14
N GLU A 87 -27.26 6.96 -16.06
CA GLU A 87 -26.55 5.94 -16.84
C GLU A 87 -25.30 5.42 -16.14
N LYS A 88 -24.62 6.26 -15.34
CA LYS A 88 -23.44 5.86 -14.58
C LYS A 88 -23.87 5.14 -13.29
N PRO A 89 -23.65 3.82 -13.15
CA PRO A 89 -23.88 3.15 -11.88
C PRO A 89 -22.96 3.75 -10.80
N PRO A 90 -23.38 3.75 -9.53
CA PRO A 90 -22.53 4.20 -8.43
C PRO A 90 -21.27 3.33 -8.38
N ASP A 91 -20.10 3.96 -8.54
CA ASP A 91 -18.80 3.27 -8.61
C ASP A 91 -18.43 2.61 -7.26
N LEU A 92 -18.87 3.23 -6.16
CA LEU A 92 -18.61 2.75 -4.82
C LEU A 92 -19.92 2.57 -4.06
N ARG A 93 -20.25 1.31 -3.73
CA ARG A 93 -21.22 1.00 -2.68
C ARG A 93 -20.48 1.03 -1.35
N VAL A 94 -20.82 1.97 -0.48
CA VAL A 94 -20.34 1.97 0.91
C VAL A 94 -21.45 1.36 1.76
N PRO A 95 -21.22 0.20 2.39
CA PRO A 95 -22.22 -0.39 3.25
C PRO A 95 -22.50 0.53 4.44
N SER A 96 -23.77 0.66 4.81
CA SER A 96 -24.12 1.37 6.03
C SER A 96 -23.65 0.57 7.25
N ILE A 97 -23.52 1.23 8.41
CA ILE A 97 -23.16 0.53 9.65
C ILE A 97 -24.23 -0.53 9.98
N GLY A 98 -25.51 -0.25 9.69
CA GLY A 98 -26.61 -1.21 9.82
C GLY A 98 -26.47 -2.41 8.88
N GLU A 99 -26.01 -2.22 7.64
CA GLU A 99 -25.73 -3.35 6.73
C GLU A 99 -24.64 -4.28 7.28
N LEU A 100 -23.62 -3.72 7.93
CA LEU A 100 -22.53 -4.50 8.52
C LEU A 100 -22.95 -5.29 9.77
N VAL A 101 -23.96 -4.82 10.49
CA VAL A 101 -24.40 -5.39 11.78
C VAL A 101 -25.65 -6.26 11.63
N ASP A 102 -26.65 -5.76 10.90
CA ASP A 102 -28.01 -6.32 10.83
C ASP A 102 -28.39 -6.82 9.41
N GLY A 103 -27.56 -6.55 8.39
CA GLY A 103 -27.80 -6.99 7.02
C GLY A 103 -28.92 -6.27 6.27
N GLU A 104 -29.56 -5.26 6.87
CA GLU A 104 -30.56 -4.42 6.20
C GLU A 104 -29.90 -3.35 5.32
N ALA A 105 -30.20 -3.42 4.02
CA ALA A 105 -29.66 -2.54 3.00
C ALA A 105 -30.43 -1.21 2.92
N ASP A 106 -30.17 -0.32 3.87
CA ASP A 106 -30.60 1.07 3.74
C ASP A 106 -29.74 1.78 2.70
N SER A 107 -30.33 2.04 1.53
CA SER A 107 -29.70 2.78 0.44
C SER A 107 -29.63 4.28 0.75
N THR A 108 -28.85 4.65 1.78
CA THR A 108 -28.54 6.06 2.03
C THR A 108 -27.62 6.56 0.93
N PRO A 109 -27.91 7.70 0.27
CA PRO A 109 -27.03 8.25 -0.75
C PRO A 109 -25.66 8.55 -0.13
N LEU A 110 -24.61 8.01 -0.74
CA LEU A 110 -23.24 8.25 -0.31
C LEU A 110 -22.97 9.76 -0.30
N ARG A 111 -22.48 10.30 0.82
CA ARG A 111 -22.06 11.71 0.91
C ARG A 111 -20.55 11.79 0.87
N CYS A 112 -20.04 12.78 0.12
CA CYS A 112 -18.60 12.99 0.00
C CYS A 112 -18.13 13.78 1.22
N PRO A 113 -17.25 13.21 2.07
CA PRO A 113 -16.76 13.91 3.26
C PRO A 113 -16.02 15.20 2.90
N VAL A 114 -15.31 15.21 1.76
CA VAL A 114 -14.64 16.40 1.23
C VAL A 114 -15.67 17.49 0.88
N PHE A 115 -16.79 17.14 0.25
CA PHE A 115 -17.82 18.12 -0.07
C PHE A 115 -18.55 18.60 1.19
N ASP A 116 -18.79 17.73 2.16
CA ASP A 116 -19.44 18.13 3.42
C ASP A 116 -18.57 19.10 4.23
N GLU A 117 -17.25 18.90 4.25
CA GLU A 117 -16.30 19.75 4.96
C GLU A 117 -15.96 21.04 4.20
N PHE A 118 -15.62 20.94 2.91
CA PHE A 118 -15.08 22.06 2.14
C PHE A 118 -16.12 22.77 1.28
N ARG A 119 -17.32 22.18 1.12
CA ARG A 119 -18.38 22.65 0.21
C ARG A 119 -17.93 22.76 -1.26
N GLU A 120 -16.79 22.18 -1.58
CA GLU A 120 -16.17 22.15 -2.90
C GLU A 120 -15.50 20.78 -3.08
N CYS A 121 -15.77 20.10 -4.19
CA CYS A 121 -15.08 18.87 -4.57
C CYS A 121 -14.34 19.11 -5.88
N LYS A 122 -13.02 18.89 -5.90
CA LYS A 122 -12.19 19.07 -7.12
C LYS A 122 -12.59 18.14 -8.26
N TYR A 123 -13.13 16.98 -7.92
CA TYR A 123 -13.60 15.99 -8.88
C TYR A 123 -15.04 16.30 -9.35
N GLY A 124 -15.74 17.21 -8.68
CA GLY A 124 -17.11 17.57 -9.06
C GLY A 124 -18.03 16.37 -9.05
N LEU A 125 -18.83 16.22 -10.12
CA LEU A 125 -19.83 15.17 -10.25
C LEU A 125 -19.29 13.82 -10.76
N SER A 126 -18.00 13.73 -11.13
CA SER A 126 -17.47 12.49 -11.72
C SER A 126 -17.54 11.29 -10.76
N ASP A 127 -17.51 11.56 -9.45
CA ASP A 127 -17.32 10.54 -8.43
C ASP A 127 -18.62 9.81 -8.05
N GLY A 128 -19.73 10.09 -8.74
CA GLY A 128 -21.03 9.41 -8.52
C GLY A 128 -21.70 9.73 -7.18
N ILE A 129 -21.03 10.51 -6.33
CA ILE A 129 -21.55 10.99 -5.05
C ILE A 129 -22.32 12.29 -5.31
N SER A 130 -23.65 12.20 -5.32
CA SER A 130 -24.49 13.37 -5.57
C SER A 130 -24.43 14.35 -4.39
N PRO A 131 -24.09 15.63 -4.59
CA PRO A 131 -24.35 16.64 -3.59
C PRO A 131 -25.89 16.83 -3.46
N PRO A 132 -26.44 16.92 -2.23
CA PRO A 132 -27.90 16.94 -2.00
C PRO A 132 -28.61 18.19 -2.56
N THR A 133 -27.88 19.25 -2.92
CA THR A 133 -28.43 20.46 -3.50
C THR A 133 -27.46 21.07 -4.50
N PHE A 134 -27.64 20.75 -5.78
CA PHE A 134 -26.83 21.26 -6.91
C PHE A 134 -26.94 22.79 -7.12
N GLY A 135 -27.91 23.46 -6.50
CA GLY A 135 -28.32 24.83 -6.85
C GLY A 135 -27.50 25.97 -6.24
N LYS A 136 -26.60 25.70 -5.30
CA LYS A 136 -25.76 26.75 -4.68
C LYS A 136 -24.33 26.26 -4.51
N LEU A 137 -23.58 26.19 -5.61
CA LEU A 137 -22.13 26.27 -5.51
C LEU A 137 -21.80 27.57 -4.76
N LEU A 138 -21.35 27.44 -3.52
CA LEU A 138 -20.95 28.58 -2.70
C LEU A 138 -19.77 29.28 -3.39
N ARG A 139 -19.76 30.62 -3.29
CA ARG A 139 -18.73 31.45 -3.93
C ARG A 139 -17.35 31.02 -3.46
N LYS A 140 -16.37 31.00 -4.36
CA LYS A 140 -14.94 30.64 -4.13
C LYS A 140 -14.27 31.27 -2.89
N THR A 141 -14.87 32.32 -2.32
CA THR A 141 -14.40 32.99 -1.10
C THR A 141 -14.63 32.17 0.16
N GLU A 142 -15.70 31.39 0.24
CA GLU A 142 -16.07 30.64 1.44
C GLU A 142 -15.35 29.29 1.55
N ALA A 143 -15.08 28.64 0.41
CA ALA A 143 -14.28 27.42 0.36
C ALA A 143 -12.85 27.63 0.89
N LYS A 144 -12.25 28.80 0.63
CA LYS A 144 -10.93 29.16 1.16
C LYS A 144 -10.91 29.27 2.68
N LEU A 145 -11.99 29.79 3.28
CA LEU A 145 -12.13 29.86 4.73
C LEU A 145 -12.33 28.47 5.34
N CYS A 146 -13.12 27.61 4.70
CA CYS A 146 -13.29 26.22 5.13
C CYS A 146 -11.96 25.44 5.08
N HIS A 147 -11.14 25.67 4.06
CA HIS A 147 -9.78 25.10 3.99
C HIS A 147 -8.85 25.55 5.11
N LEU A 148 -8.97 26.80 5.57
CA LEU A 148 -8.18 27.31 6.70
C LEU A 148 -8.70 26.81 8.05
N LEU A 149 -10.01 26.54 8.15
CA LEU A 149 -10.65 26.04 9.37
C LEU A 149 -10.57 24.52 9.51
N SER A 150 -10.43 23.77 8.41
CA SER A 150 -10.24 22.32 8.44
C SER A 150 -8.79 21.98 8.83
N THR A 151 -8.49 22.14 10.12
CA THR A 151 -7.23 21.67 10.73
C THR A 151 -7.29 20.18 11.09
N LYS A 152 -8.29 19.45 10.59
CA LYS A 152 -8.57 18.06 10.94
C LYS A 152 -8.10 17.08 9.86
N GLU A 153 -6.92 17.32 9.30
CA GLU A 153 -6.25 16.29 8.52
C GLU A 153 -5.78 15.18 9.49
N LEU A 154 -6.59 14.13 9.62
CA LEU A 154 -6.28 12.97 10.49
C LEU A 154 -4.94 12.29 10.13
N ASN A 155 -4.43 12.53 8.92
CA ASN A 155 -3.17 11.98 8.40
C ASN A 155 -2.08 13.05 8.18
N TYR A 156 -2.14 14.21 8.84
CA TYR A 156 -1.06 15.18 8.75
C TYR A 156 0.13 14.76 9.62
N ILE A 157 1.28 14.53 8.98
CA ILE A 157 2.56 14.28 9.67
C ILE A 157 3.38 15.56 9.60
N SER A 158 3.77 16.12 10.74
CA SER A 158 4.62 17.32 10.78
C SER A 158 5.95 17.08 10.07
N ALA A 159 6.54 18.15 9.51
CA ALA A 159 7.83 18.07 8.83
C ALA A 159 8.95 17.50 9.73
N GLU A 160 8.89 17.79 11.03
CA GLU A 160 9.82 17.26 12.03
C GLU A 160 9.63 15.75 12.22
N THR A 161 8.40 15.28 12.39
CA THR A 161 8.09 13.85 12.49
C THR A 161 8.48 13.12 11.20
N GLN A 162 8.23 13.72 10.04
CA GLN A 162 8.66 13.15 8.76
C GLN A 162 10.19 13.05 8.67
N LYS A 163 10.92 14.06 9.16
CA LYS A 163 12.39 14.02 9.27
C LYS A 163 12.85 12.90 10.22
N LEU A 164 12.18 12.71 11.36
CA LEU A 164 12.47 11.61 12.29
C LEU A 164 12.23 10.24 11.65
N LEU A 165 11.13 10.07 10.93
CA LEU A 165 10.81 8.82 10.21
C LEU A 165 11.84 8.54 9.11
N ARG A 166 12.18 9.54 8.29
CA ARG A 166 13.19 9.41 7.22
C ARG A 166 14.58 9.11 7.76
N THR A 167 14.93 9.68 8.91
CA THR A 167 16.21 9.42 9.59
C THR A 167 16.18 8.16 10.45
N LYS A 168 15.05 7.43 10.50
CA LYS A 168 14.83 6.26 11.36
C LYS A 168 15.12 6.52 12.84
N ARG A 169 14.97 7.79 13.28
CA ARG A 169 15.15 8.23 14.67
C ARG A 169 13.83 8.34 15.42
N TYR A 170 12.72 7.98 14.79
CA TYR A 170 11.41 8.03 15.42
C TYR A 170 11.29 6.94 16.50
N PRO A 171 10.88 7.28 17.73
CA PRO A 171 10.72 6.29 18.79
C PRO A 171 9.49 5.42 18.55
N PHE A 172 9.70 4.13 18.27
CA PHE A 172 8.63 3.16 18.14
C PHE A 172 8.41 2.44 19.47
N LEU A 173 7.64 3.04 20.39
CA LEU A 173 7.44 2.48 21.74
C LEU A 173 6.82 1.07 21.70
N VAL A 174 5.77 0.86 20.89
CA VAL A 174 5.06 -0.42 20.76
C VAL A 174 5.93 -1.46 20.05
N THR A 175 6.52 -1.11 18.91
CA THR A 175 7.40 -2.03 18.19
C THR A 175 8.64 -2.37 19.01
N GLY A 176 9.17 -1.41 19.77
CA GLY A 176 10.32 -1.61 20.64
C GLY A 176 10.02 -2.49 21.85
N SER A 177 8.83 -2.44 22.45
CA SER A 177 8.43 -3.42 23.47
C SER A 177 8.26 -4.82 22.86
N TYR A 178 7.61 -4.91 21.70
CA TYR A 178 7.38 -6.18 21.02
C TYR A 178 8.68 -6.87 20.58
N ILE A 179 9.64 -6.13 20.01
CA ILE A 179 10.94 -6.68 19.63
C ILE A 179 11.71 -7.19 20.85
N ARG A 180 11.61 -6.49 22.00
CA ARG A 180 12.24 -6.94 23.24
C ARG A 180 11.64 -8.25 23.75
N GLU A 181 10.32 -8.38 23.67
CA GLU A 181 9.61 -9.62 24.03
C GLU A 181 10.06 -10.79 23.14
N LEU A 182 10.14 -10.59 21.82
CA LEU A 182 10.66 -11.61 20.88
C LEU A 182 12.12 -12.01 21.19
N GLN A 183 12.97 -11.03 21.50
CA GLN A 183 14.36 -11.33 21.88
C GLN A 183 14.47 -12.11 23.18
N GLU A 184 13.56 -11.89 24.13
CA GLU A 184 13.50 -12.62 25.39
C GLU A 184 12.97 -14.04 25.19
N THR A 185 11.97 -14.23 24.31
CA THR A 185 11.50 -15.57 23.95
C THR A 185 12.59 -16.39 23.28
N ASP A 186 13.32 -15.80 22.32
CA ASP A 186 14.41 -16.48 21.61
C ASP A 186 15.53 -16.91 22.57
N LYS A 187 15.92 -16.02 23.51
CA LYS A 187 16.92 -16.34 24.54
C LYS A 187 16.46 -17.48 25.45
N ARG A 188 15.21 -17.43 25.91
CA ARG A 188 14.64 -18.47 26.78
C ARG A 188 14.56 -19.82 26.06
N GLU A 189 14.29 -19.84 24.76
CA GLU A 189 14.31 -21.07 23.96
C GLU A 189 15.73 -21.61 23.77
N GLN A 190 16.71 -20.75 23.51
CA GLN A 190 18.12 -21.13 23.43
C GLN A 190 18.64 -21.72 24.76
N GLU A 191 18.29 -21.11 25.90
CA GLU A 191 18.65 -21.63 27.22
C GLU A 191 18.06 -23.02 27.47
N LYS A 192 16.77 -23.22 27.16
CA LYS A 192 16.12 -24.53 27.25
C LYS A 192 16.74 -25.57 26.32
N GLU A 193 17.15 -25.18 25.12
CA GLU A 193 17.82 -26.08 24.19
C GLU A 193 19.20 -26.49 24.71
N LEU A 194 19.96 -25.55 25.26
CA LEU A 194 21.25 -25.81 25.90
C LEU A 194 21.11 -26.73 27.11
N GLU A 195 20.12 -26.50 27.97
CA GLU A 195 19.83 -27.37 29.12
C GLU A 195 19.47 -28.79 28.67
N ARG A 196 18.62 -28.93 27.64
CA ARG A 196 18.30 -30.23 27.03
C ARG A 196 19.53 -30.93 26.45
N LYS A 197 20.47 -30.20 25.87
CA LYS A 197 21.74 -30.77 25.37
C LYS A 197 22.61 -31.26 26.53
N ARG A 198 22.76 -30.47 27.60
CA ARG A 198 23.55 -30.85 28.79
C ARG A 198 23.01 -32.11 29.47
N LEU A 199 21.69 -32.20 29.67
CA LEU A 199 21.05 -33.38 30.25
C LEU A 199 21.23 -34.64 29.39
N LYS A 200 21.25 -34.50 28.06
CA LYS A 200 21.54 -35.61 27.15
C LYS A 200 22.99 -36.08 27.29
N GLU A 201 23.94 -35.15 27.30
CA GLU A 201 25.37 -35.46 27.48
C GLU A 201 25.65 -36.12 28.84
N GLU A 202 25.00 -35.67 29.91
CA GLU A 202 25.15 -36.25 31.26
C GLU A 202 24.58 -37.68 31.30
N LYS A 203 23.38 -37.89 30.75
CA LYS A 203 22.76 -39.22 30.66
C LYS A 203 23.58 -40.19 29.80
N GLU A 204 24.21 -39.69 28.73
CA GLU A 204 25.10 -40.49 27.87
C GLU A 204 26.36 -40.93 28.63
N LYS A 205 26.95 -40.03 29.43
CA LYS A 205 28.09 -40.38 30.30
C LYS A 205 27.72 -41.41 31.36
N GLU A 206 26.56 -41.26 32.00
CA GLU A 206 26.06 -42.22 32.99
C GLU A 206 25.85 -43.62 32.37
N LEU A 207 25.41 -43.69 31.10
CA LEU A 207 25.25 -44.97 30.40
C LEU A 207 26.58 -45.66 30.08
N LEU A 208 27.65 -44.89 29.87
CA LEU A 208 29.01 -45.39 29.59
C LEU A 208 29.75 -45.82 30.87
N GLU A 209 29.43 -45.20 32.02
CA GLU A 209 30.04 -45.51 33.32
C GLU A 209 29.24 -46.54 34.14
N GLY A 210 28.12 -47.01 33.61
CA GLY A 210 27.36 -48.11 34.21
C GLY A 210 28.26 -49.33 34.44
N PRO A 211 28.12 -50.03 35.58
CA PRO A 211 28.99 -51.15 35.92
C PRO A 211 28.99 -52.14 34.78
N ASP A 212 30.17 -52.71 34.46
CA ASP A 212 30.40 -53.77 33.47
C ASP A 212 29.39 -54.92 33.67
N ASN A 213 28.16 -54.72 33.20
CA ASN A 213 27.22 -55.78 32.95
C ASN A 213 27.78 -56.41 31.69
N VAL A 214 28.69 -57.36 31.94
CA VAL A 214 29.06 -58.42 31.02
C VAL A 214 27.76 -59.10 30.62
N VAL A 215 27.09 -58.54 29.62
CA VAL A 215 26.05 -59.22 28.88
C VAL A 215 26.81 -60.31 28.14
N VAL A 216 26.89 -61.47 28.77
CA VAL A 216 27.25 -62.73 28.13
C VAL A 216 26.24 -62.89 26.98
N MET A 217 26.64 -62.49 25.77
CA MET A 217 25.95 -62.83 24.55
C MET A 217 25.94 -64.37 24.45
N GLN A 218 24.89 -65.00 24.95
CA GLN A 218 24.51 -66.31 24.45
C GLN A 218 24.03 -66.09 23.02
N GLY A 219 24.77 -66.71 22.09
CA GLY A 219 24.58 -66.55 20.66
C GLY A 219 23.14 -66.85 20.26
N PRO A 220 22.55 -66.06 19.34
CA PRO A 220 21.25 -66.39 18.79
C PRO A 220 21.37 -67.66 17.96
N ASP A 221 20.67 -68.70 18.40
CA ASP A 221 20.31 -69.81 17.53
C ASP A 221 19.61 -69.24 16.29
N GLN A 222 20.20 -69.58 15.14
CA GLN A 222 19.69 -69.25 13.82
C GLN A 222 18.29 -69.85 13.68
N ASN A 223 17.26 -69.00 13.67
CA ASN A 223 15.97 -69.39 13.11
C ASN A 223 15.70 -68.52 11.88
N VAL A 224 16.22 -69.02 10.77
CA VAL A 224 15.78 -68.73 9.41
C VAL A 224 14.29 -69.06 9.35
N ASN A 225 13.46 -68.04 9.20
CA ASN A 225 12.24 -68.15 8.41
C ASN A 225 12.11 -66.89 7.58
N GLU A 226 12.48 -67.05 6.32
CA GLU A 226 11.87 -66.40 5.18
C GLU A 226 10.35 -66.35 5.35
N GLU A 227 9.76 -65.21 5.03
CA GLU A 227 8.60 -65.04 4.15
C GLU A 227 8.02 -63.64 4.44
N ASP A 228 8.17 -62.66 3.56
CA ASP A 228 7.46 -62.48 2.29
C ASP A 228 6.46 -61.31 2.44
N SER A 229 6.06 -60.74 1.31
CA SER A 229 5.04 -59.69 1.15
C SER A 229 5.48 -58.23 1.26
N SER A 230 6.12 -57.81 0.16
CA SER A 230 5.57 -56.77 -0.71
C SER A 230 4.08 -56.45 -0.50
N HIS A 231 3.74 -55.19 -0.18
CA HIS A 231 2.48 -54.47 -0.48
C HIS A 231 2.45 -53.20 0.42
N ARG A 232 1.99 -52.00 0.05
CA ARG A 232 1.25 -51.49 -1.11
C ARG A 232 1.12 -49.95 -0.95
N GLU A 233 1.20 -49.25 -2.08
CA GLU A 233 0.40 -48.07 -2.52
C GLU A 233 0.04 -46.89 -1.59
N LEU A 234 0.41 -45.70 -2.09
CA LEU A 234 -0.44 -44.52 -2.39
C LEU A 234 -1.54 -44.10 -1.41
N GLN A 235 -1.42 -42.88 -0.87
CA GLN A 235 -2.31 -41.74 -1.19
C GLN A 235 -1.72 -40.42 -0.72
#